data_AF-A0AAN8N7C7-F1
#
_entry.id   AF-A0AAN8N7C7-F1
#
_cell.length_a   1.000
_cell.length_b   1.000
_cell.length_c   1.000
_cell.angle_alpha   90.00
_cell.angle_beta   90.00
_cell.angle_gamma   90.00
#
_symmetry.space_group_name_H-M   'P 1'
#
loop_
_entity.id
_entity.type
_entity.pdbx_description
1 polymer ?
#
loop_
_entity_poly.entity_id
_entity_poly.type
_entity_poly.pdbx_seq_one_letter_code
_entity_poly.pdbx_strand_id
1 'polypeptide(L)'
;MPGILDCPPEILDLIIDELAFSPALPSELVDSVHQRLSRRILSLGQTCRFFYESILPRFYSSCFLEFHAFFHCSNEGPRYRLYDSSGAVTVQKYNGFFKRGSLVKNLNIRFDKRGGWGAPVQEWTKKTWFEYKEASQTAPIILERLIPRFDHLKRVEFQRDTETQGSLGDFVRGLGLVLSRVTSLTALDLSIQYNNEDKNNWAENEIEIEYPSFAARLQELSISVEPKLRELDWNKEPTDSDILVCFWFMDILTRLLKIPSQTVKTLNFEFIVEKFGSSPLGHRWLNDREYSLPVKNFEKILDLPLVRKLYLTLGHGSQFAYDKYFNVGHGEVRDLTLQLVTLPGGEWRKEIPFIKSFPKLTTLTLYHPRDIRLVEAVVAALRSDFTSLKELRILLFTPSSQITEIMNKFEKDPRVQVEKFDSSHSSATVCLYF
;
A
#
# COMPACT_ATOMS: atom_id res chain seq x y z
N MET A 1 27.27 -8.18 24.96
CA MET A 1 26.64 -9.44 24.51
C MET A 1 25.20 -9.42 24.99
N PRO A 2 24.19 -9.54 24.12
CA PRO A 2 22.83 -9.77 24.60
C PRO A 2 22.80 -11.11 25.33
N GLY A 3 22.26 -11.12 26.55
CA GLY A 3 22.21 -12.30 27.41
C GLY A 3 21.04 -13.20 27.06
N ILE A 4 20.98 -14.40 27.64
CA ILE A 4 19.83 -15.31 27.50
C ILE A 4 18.51 -14.64 27.95
N LEU A 5 18.60 -13.65 28.83
CA LEU A 5 17.50 -12.86 29.37
C LEU A 5 16.92 -11.82 28.38
N ASP A 6 17.58 -11.60 27.24
CA ASP A 6 17.13 -10.67 26.20
C ASP A 6 16.24 -11.36 25.13
N CYS A 7 16.09 -12.69 25.23
CA CYS A 7 15.22 -13.50 24.37
C CYS A 7 13.74 -13.24 24.68
N PRO A 8 12.84 -13.37 23.68
CA PRO A 8 11.40 -13.39 23.94
C PRO A 8 11.04 -14.52 24.92
N PRO A 9 10.05 -14.30 25.82
CA PRO A 9 9.65 -15.30 26.83
C PRO A 9 9.34 -16.68 26.23
N GLU A 10 8.76 -16.71 25.03
CA GLU A 10 8.37 -17.93 24.31
C GLU A 10 9.57 -18.81 23.92
N ILE A 11 10.75 -18.19 23.77
CA ILE A 11 12.01 -18.89 23.47
C ILE A 11 12.75 -19.25 24.76
N LEU A 12 12.65 -18.40 25.79
CA LEU A 12 13.16 -18.71 27.13
C LEU A 12 12.50 -19.97 27.68
N ASP A 13 11.20 -20.14 27.50
CA ASP A 13 10.47 -21.34 27.94
C ASP A 13 10.95 -22.60 27.22
N LEU A 14 11.18 -22.55 25.90
CA LEU A 14 11.75 -23.66 25.14
C LEU A 14 13.19 -24.01 25.58
N ILE A 15 14.02 -22.99 25.85
CA ILE A 15 15.39 -23.18 26.35
C ILE A 15 15.37 -23.76 27.77
N ILE A 16 14.46 -23.30 28.63
CA ILE A 16 14.30 -23.78 30.00
C ILE A 16 13.77 -25.20 30.01
N ASP A 17 12.79 -25.55 29.18
CA ASP A 17 12.26 -26.90 29.02
C ASP A 17 13.36 -27.86 28.54
N GLU A 18 14.16 -27.44 27.55
CA GLU A 18 15.27 -28.25 27.03
C GLU A 18 16.40 -28.44 28.06
N LEU A 19 16.60 -27.48 28.98
CA LEU A 19 17.51 -27.59 30.11
C LEU A 19 16.93 -28.38 31.30
N ALA A 20 15.60 -28.36 31.48
CA ALA A 20 14.89 -29.05 32.55
C ALA A 20 14.76 -30.56 32.31
N PHE A 21 14.86 -31.02 31.06
CA PHE A 21 14.76 -32.44 30.68
C PHE A 21 16.02 -33.29 30.89
N SER A 22 16.93 -32.91 31.80
CA SER A 22 18.09 -33.75 32.15
C SER A 22 17.91 -34.40 33.52
N PRO A 23 17.44 -35.67 33.62
CA PRO A 23 17.46 -36.38 34.88
C PRO A 23 18.91 -36.58 35.31
N ALA A 24 19.31 -35.92 36.40
CA ALA A 24 20.62 -36.12 37.00
C ALA A 24 20.68 -37.56 37.56
N LEU A 25 21.55 -38.40 37.00
CA LEU A 25 21.99 -39.61 37.68
C LEU A 25 22.96 -39.22 38.80
N PRO A 26 22.70 -39.63 40.05
CA PRO A 26 23.57 -39.29 41.17
C PRO A 26 24.76 -40.25 41.19
N SER A 27 25.99 -39.74 40.95
CA SER A 27 27.20 -40.08 41.74
C SER A 27 28.55 -39.95 41.01
N GLU A 28 28.64 -39.66 39.71
CA GLU A 28 29.95 -39.56 39.06
C GLU A 28 30.08 -38.32 38.15
N LEU A 29 31.24 -37.64 38.29
CA LEU A 29 31.86 -36.68 37.37
C LEU A 29 31.48 -35.19 37.49
N VAL A 30 32.00 -34.52 38.51
CA VAL A 30 32.08 -33.05 38.56
C VAL A 30 32.90 -32.48 37.37
N ASP A 31 33.92 -33.20 36.90
CA ASP A 31 34.72 -32.80 35.73
C ASP A 31 34.01 -33.03 34.38
N SER A 32 33.15 -34.06 34.26
CA SER A 32 32.36 -34.25 33.03
C SER A 32 31.18 -33.30 32.92
N VAL A 33 30.62 -32.85 34.05
CA VAL A 33 29.54 -31.87 34.07
C VAL A 33 30.07 -30.52 33.60
N HIS A 34 31.26 -30.08 34.03
CA HIS A 34 31.88 -28.87 33.53
C HIS A 34 32.23 -28.96 32.04
N GLN A 35 32.86 -30.05 31.57
CA GLN A 35 33.15 -30.22 30.13
C GLN A 35 31.88 -30.36 29.27
N ARG A 36 30.82 -31.03 29.75
CA ARG A 36 29.53 -31.12 29.06
C ARG A 36 28.81 -29.77 29.02
N LEU A 37 28.83 -29.01 30.12
CA LEU A 37 28.29 -27.65 30.16
C LEU A 37 29.08 -26.74 29.22
N SER A 38 30.41 -26.77 29.21
CA SER A 38 31.23 -25.97 28.28
C SER A 38 31.00 -26.34 26.82
N ARG A 39 30.85 -27.63 26.48
CA ARG A 39 30.51 -28.09 25.12
C ARG A 39 29.10 -27.65 24.68
N ARG A 40 28.14 -27.63 25.61
CA ARG A 40 26.76 -27.17 25.36
C ARG A 40 26.61 -25.65 25.37
N ILE A 41 27.45 -24.91 26.10
CA ILE A 41 27.49 -23.44 26.10
C ILE A 41 27.94 -22.92 24.72
N LEU A 42 28.83 -23.62 24.02
CA LEU A 42 29.22 -23.26 22.66
C LEU A 42 28.06 -23.41 21.67
N SER A 43 27.30 -24.51 21.72
CA SER A 43 26.10 -24.67 20.89
C SER A 43 25.02 -23.66 21.28
N LEU A 44 24.83 -23.38 22.57
CA LEU A 44 23.87 -22.38 23.06
C LEU A 44 24.25 -20.96 22.61
N GLY A 45 25.53 -20.58 22.71
CA GLY A 45 26.03 -19.30 22.23
C GLY A 45 25.88 -19.14 20.72
N GLN A 46 26.12 -20.22 19.95
CA GLN A 46 25.85 -20.26 18.51
C GLN A 46 24.36 -20.15 18.20
N THR A 47 23.50 -20.84 18.95
CA THR A 47 22.03 -20.77 18.81
C THR A 47 21.51 -19.38 19.15
N CYS A 48 21.96 -18.77 20.26
CA CYS A 48 21.60 -17.40 20.61
C CYS A 48 22.08 -16.41 19.55
N ARG A 49 23.32 -16.55 19.06
CA ARG A 49 23.86 -15.71 17.99
C ARG A 49 23.03 -15.84 16.70
N PHE A 50 22.76 -17.08 16.28
CA PHE A 50 21.90 -17.35 15.12
C PHE A 50 20.51 -16.73 15.30
N PHE A 51 19.95 -16.82 16.50
CA PHE A 51 18.69 -16.19 16.82
C PHE A 51 18.75 -14.65 16.66
N TYR A 52 19.71 -13.97 17.30
CA TYR A 52 19.83 -12.51 17.21
C TYR A 52 20.17 -12.00 15.80
N GLU A 53 21.03 -12.71 15.07
CA GLU A 53 21.50 -12.28 13.75
C GLU A 53 20.52 -12.66 12.63
N SER A 54 19.79 -13.77 12.77
CA SER A 54 18.99 -14.34 11.67
C SER A 54 17.49 -14.42 11.94
N ILE A 55 17.08 -14.73 13.18
CA ILE A 55 15.67 -14.99 13.51
C ILE A 55 14.97 -13.71 13.99
N LEU A 56 15.57 -13.01 14.95
CA LEU A 56 15.01 -11.80 15.55
C LEU A 56 14.70 -10.70 14.50
N PRO A 57 15.58 -10.42 13.50
CA PRO A 57 15.27 -9.47 12.46
C PRO A 57 14.09 -9.90 11.58
N ARG A 58 13.86 -11.21 11.39
CA ARG A 58 12.71 -11.70 10.62
C ARG A 58 11.39 -11.53 11.38
N PHE A 59 11.41 -11.73 12.70
CA PHE A 59 10.22 -11.52 13.53
C PHE A 59 9.82 -10.04 13.62
N TYR A 60 10.79 -9.14 13.71
CA TYR A 60 10.52 -7.71 13.89
C TYR A 60 10.71 -6.86 12.62
N SER A 61 11.04 -7.46 11.46
CA SER A 61 11.21 -6.68 10.21
C SER A 61 9.93 -6.03 9.71
N SER A 62 8.78 -6.60 10.04
CA SER A 62 7.48 -6.12 9.59
C SER A 62 6.57 -5.90 10.79
N CYS A 63 6.15 -4.65 10.99
CA CYS A 63 5.21 -4.25 12.02
C CYS A 63 3.83 -4.05 11.40
N PHE A 64 2.79 -4.66 11.99
CA PHE A 64 1.41 -4.60 11.49
C PHE A 64 0.50 -4.03 12.57
N LEU A 65 0.05 -2.79 12.40
CA LEU A 65 -0.85 -2.08 13.30
C LEU A 65 -2.26 -2.04 12.70
N GLU A 66 -3.25 -2.44 13.47
CA GLU A 66 -4.65 -2.43 13.09
C GLU A 66 -5.46 -1.55 14.06
N PHE A 67 -6.20 -0.58 13.55
CA PHE A 67 -6.97 0.37 14.34
C PHE A 67 -8.46 0.10 14.16
N HIS A 68 -9.16 -0.14 15.28
CA HIS A 68 -10.59 -0.45 15.29
C HIS A 68 -11.38 0.58 16.10
N ALA A 69 -12.57 0.94 15.63
CA ALA A 69 -13.47 1.81 16.38
C ALA A 69 -14.32 1.02 17.39
N PHE A 70 -14.24 1.34 18.69
CA PHE A 70 -15.10 0.76 19.74
C PHE A 70 -16.11 1.78 20.24
N PHE A 71 -17.40 1.46 20.10
CA PHE A 71 -18.48 2.30 20.63
C PHE A 71 -19.20 1.71 21.86
N HIS A 72 -18.78 0.54 22.37
CA HIS A 72 -19.66 -0.16 23.33
C HIS A 72 -19.51 0.24 24.81
N CYS A 73 -18.50 1.00 25.26
CA CYS A 73 -18.41 1.34 26.70
C CYS A 73 -17.80 2.71 27.08
N SER A 74 -17.36 3.57 26.18
CA SER A 74 -16.78 4.86 26.62
C SER A 74 -16.72 5.88 25.49
N ASN A 75 -16.86 7.16 25.83
CA ASN A 75 -16.64 8.34 24.99
C ASN A 75 -15.15 8.50 24.52
N GLU A 76 -14.39 7.41 24.44
CA GLU A 76 -12.93 7.36 24.28
C GLU A 76 -12.52 6.77 22.92
N GLY A 77 -13.07 7.26 21.81
CA GLY A 77 -12.52 7.09 20.46
C GLY A 77 -12.14 5.66 19.98
N PRO A 78 -11.44 5.56 18.83
CA PRO A 78 -10.94 4.29 18.31
C PRO A 78 -9.73 3.77 19.12
N ARG A 79 -9.62 2.44 19.29
CA ARG A 79 -8.49 1.74 19.96
C ARG A 79 -7.81 0.76 19.00
N TYR A 80 -6.52 0.50 19.20
CA TYR A 80 -5.73 -0.33 18.28
C TYR A 80 -5.46 -1.76 18.76
N ARG A 81 -5.03 -2.59 17.82
CA ARG A 81 -4.61 -3.98 17.96
C ARG A 81 -3.41 -4.23 17.03
N LEU A 82 -2.52 -5.13 17.40
CA LEU A 82 -1.49 -5.66 16.48
C LEU A 82 -2.08 -6.92 15.80
N TYR A 83 -1.88 -7.07 14.49
CA TYR A 83 -2.50 -8.17 13.73
C TYR A 83 -2.25 -9.54 14.42
N ASP A 84 -3.31 -10.35 14.50
CA ASP A 84 -3.27 -11.75 15.00
C ASP A 84 -2.90 -11.95 16.49
N SER A 85 -2.98 -10.92 17.36
CA SER A 85 -2.79 -11.11 18.81
C SER A 85 -4.07 -10.99 19.61
N SER A 86 -4.32 -11.92 20.53
CA SER A 86 -5.27 -11.69 21.64
C SER A 86 -4.85 -10.45 22.44
N GLY A 87 -5.75 -9.86 23.23
CA GLY A 87 -5.43 -8.65 24.01
C GLY A 87 -4.20 -8.79 24.91
N ALA A 88 -3.93 -9.99 25.43
CA ALA A 88 -2.76 -10.28 26.26
C ALA A 88 -1.44 -10.24 25.46
N VAL A 89 -1.46 -10.71 24.22
CA VAL A 89 -0.28 -10.76 23.34
C VAL A 89 -0.02 -9.39 22.67
N THR A 90 -1.02 -8.50 22.60
CA THR A 90 -0.87 -7.15 22.05
C THR A 90 0.15 -6.31 22.84
N VAL A 91 0.11 -6.32 24.17
CA VAL A 91 1.06 -5.56 25.02
C VAL A 91 2.50 -6.07 24.81
N GLN A 92 2.68 -7.38 24.76
CA GLN A 92 3.98 -8.01 24.54
C GLN A 92 4.55 -7.67 23.16
N LYS A 93 3.75 -7.79 22.10
CA LYS A 93 4.16 -7.43 20.74
C LYS A 93 4.49 -5.93 20.64
N TYR A 94 3.66 -5.06 21.22
CA TYR A 94 3.91 -3.61 21.25
C TYR A 94 5.25 -3.29 21.91
N ASN A 95 5.49 -3.84 23.11
CA ASN A 95 6.75 -3.67 23.82
C ASN A 95 7.94 -4.27 23.06
N GLY A 96 7.73 -5.36 22.33
CA GLY A 96 8.72 -5.94 21.42
C GLY A 96 9.14 -4.95 20.32
N PHE A 97 8.18 -4.38 19.59
CA PHE A 97 8.46 -3.35 18.58
C PHE A 97 9.04 -2.07 19.18
N PHE A 98 8.60 -1.67 20.36
CA PHE A 98 9.17 -0.51 21.06
C PHE A 98 10.65 -0.72 21.43
N LYS A 99 11.01 -1.93 21.89
CA LYS A 99 12.40 -2.29 22.26
C LYS A 99 13.28 -2.61 21.06
N ARG A 100 12.73 -3.17 19.99
CA ARG A 100 13.46 -3.69 18.82
C ARG A 100 13.16 -2.91 17.54
N GLY A 101 12.69 -1.67 17.67
CA GLY A 101 12.23 -0.84 16.54
C GLY A 101 13.25 -0.67 15.44
N SER A 102 14.56 -0.67 15.75
CA SER A 102 15.62 -0.53 14.76
C SER A 102 15.67 -1.68 13.75
N LEU A 103 15.04 -2.82 14.05
CA LEU A 103 14.92 -3.95 13.13
C LEU A 103 13.77 -3.79 12.11
N VAL A 104 12.82 -2.88 12.37
CA VAL A 104 11.62 -2.69 11.56
C VAL A 104 11.99 -2.04 10.22
N LYS A 105 11.61 -2.70 9.13
CA LYS A 105 11.82 -2.26 7.74
C LYS A 105 10.52 -1.93 7.02
N ASN A 106 9.44 -2.60 7.41
CA ASN A 106 8.11 -2.42 6.86
C ASN A 106 7.11 -2.13 7.98
N LEU A 107 6.22 -1.19 7.75
CA LEU A 107 5.11 -0.87 8.63
C LEU A 107 3.82 -0.89 7.83
N ASN A 108 2.90 -1.76 8.20
CA ASN A 108 1.56 -1.80 7.64
C ASN A 108 0.58 -1.30 8.69
N ILE A 109 -0.23 -0.31 8.33
CA ILE A 109 -1.22 0.33 9.18
C ILE A 109 -2.56 0.18 8.51
N ARG A 110 -3.48 -0.52 9.18
CA ARG A 110 -4.82 -0.77 8.68
C ARG A 110 -5.86 -0.16 9.62
N PHE A 111 -6.84 0.52 9.07
CA PHE A 111 -8.01 1.00 9.78
C PHE A 111 -9.20 0.13 9.33
N ASP A 112 -9.60 -0.81 10.18
CA ASP A 112 -10.57 -1.86 9.84
C ASP A 112 -11.84 -1.81 10.72
N LYS A 113 -12.84 -2.61 10.33
CA LYS A 113 -14.18 -2.71 10.89
C LYS A 113 -14.16 -3.14 12.34
N ARG A 114 -15.33 -3.04 12.97
CA ARG A 114 -15.67 -3.46 14.33
C ARG A 114 -15.11 -4.85 14.65
N GLY A 115 -13.87 -4.91 15.14
CA GLY A 115 -13.30 -6.13 15.65
C GLY A 115 -14.05 -6.50 16.93
N GLY A 116 -14.69 -7.66 16.96
CA GLY A 116 -15.22 -8.20 18.20
C GLY A 116 -14.07 -8.38 19.17
N TRP A 117 -13.95 -7.50 20.16
CA TRP A 117 -13.20 -7.85 21.34
C TRP A 117 -13.98 -8.98 22.00
N GLY A 118 -13.39 -10.18 22.02
CA GLY A 118 -13.73 -11.10 23.10
C GLY A 118 -13.57 -10.30 24.39
N ALA A 119 -14.61 -10.24 25.21
CA ALA A 119 -14.52 -9.61 26.52
C ALA A 119 -13.22 -10.10 27.18
N PRO A 120 -12.40 -9.20 27.75
CA PRO A 120 -11.16 -9.62 28.39
C PRO A 120 -11.49 -10.77 29.34
N VAL A 121 -10.78 -11.89 29.17
CA VAL A 121 -10.94 -13.09 30.02
C VAL A 121 -10.93 -12.61 31.46
N GLN A 122 -11.88 -13.08 32.28
CA GLN A 122 -12.21 -12.58 33.63
C GLN A 122 -11.03 -12.45 34.63
N GLU A 123 -9.82 -12.84 34.26
CA GLU A 123 -8.61 -12.87 35.08
C GLU A 123 -7.60 -11.74 34.79
N TRP A 124 -7.98 -10.68 34.08
CA TRP A 124 -7.08 -9.53 33.91
C TRP A 124 -6.98 -8.73 35.22
N THR A 125 -5.88 -8.93 35.95
CA THR A 125 -5.52 -8.09 37.10
C THR A 125 -5.50 -6.60 36.71
N LYS A 126 -5.70 -5.68 37.68
CA LYS A 126 -5.68 -4.22 37.43
C LYS A 126 -4.41 -3.78 36.67
N LYS A 127 -3.25 -4.39 36.95
CA LYS A 127 -1.97 -4.07 36.30
C LYS A 127 -1.97 -4.35 34.80
N THR A 128 -2.40 -5.55 34.40
CA THR A 128 -2.55 -5.96 32.99
C THR A 128 -3.53 -5.07 32.22
N TRP A 129 -4.55 -4.53 32.90
CA TRP A 129 -5.50 -3.60 32.28
C TRP A 129 -4.89 -2.21 31.99
N PHE A 130 -4.02 -1.70 32.86
CA PHE A 130 -3.34 -0.42 32.64
C PHE A 130 -2.34 -0.50 31.48
N GLU A 131 -1.50 -1.53 31.45
CA GLU A 131 -0.53 -1.77 30.37
C GLU A 131 -1.24 -1.93 29.02
N TYR A 132 -2.38 -2.62 29.03
CA TYR A 132 -3.22 -2.75 27.85
C TYR A 132 -3.86 -1.43 27.42
N LYS A 133 -4.36 -0.59 28.33
CA LYS A 133 -4.88 0.75 27.99
C LYS A 133 -3.81 1.64 27.37
N GLU A 134 -2.59 1.60 27.91
CA GLU A 134 -1.45 2.32 27.34
C GLU A 134 -1.13 1.80 25.93
N ALA A 135 -1.23 0.48 25.75
CA ALA A 135 -1.11 -0.17 24.46
C ALA A 135 -2.46 -0.25 23.70
N SER A 136 -3.41 0.66 23.94
CA SER A 136 -4.71 0.73 23.23
C SER A 136 -5.21 2.17 23.09
N GLN A 137 -4.44 3.00 22.38
CA GLN A 137 -4.64 4.42 22.10
C GLN A 137 -4.90 4.69 20.61
N THR A 138 -5.11 5.95 20.22
CA THR A 138 -5.34 6.33 18.82
C THR A 138 -4.06 6.21 17.98
N ALA A 139 -4.20 6.13 16.66
CA ALA A 139 -3.08 5.96 15.75
C ALA A 139 -1.96 7.01 15.92
N PRO A 140 -2.27 8.32 16.05
CA PRO A 140 -1.24 9.32 16.25
C PRO A 140 -0.37 9.04 17.48
N ILE A 141 -0.97 8.68 18.62
CA ILE A 141 -0.23 8.50 19.88
C ILE A 141 0.70 7.28 19.80
N ILE A 142 0.24 6.21 19.17
CA ILE A 142 1.03 4.98 19.00
C ILE A 142 2.18 5.19 18.04
N LEU A 143 1.92 5.87 16.93
CA LEU A 143 2.94 6.19 15.95
C LEU A 143 3.97 7.17 16.52
N GLU A 144 3.57 8.17 17.31
CA GLU A 144 4.49 9.08 17.98
C GLU A 144 5.51 8.36 18.88
N ARG A 145 5.11 7.26 19.52
CA ARG A 145 5.98 6.46 20.40
C ARG A 145 6.87 5.49 19.62
N LEU A 146 6.34 4.88 18.55
CA LEU A 146 7.05 3.85 17.79
C LEU A 146 7.99 4.41 16.74
N ILE A 147 7.58 5.42 15.98
CA ILE A 147 8.34 5.99 14.85
C ILE A 147 9.77 6.39 15.24
N PRO A 148 10.02 7.06 16.38
CA PRO A 148 11.39 7.44 16.78
C PRO A 148 12.34 6.25 17.00
N ARG A 149 11.83 5.02 17.03
CA ARG A 149 12.64 3.80 17.15
C ARG A 149 12.87 3.10 15.81
N PHE A 150 12.18 3.49 14.76
CA PHE A 150 12.14 2.78 13.48
C PHE A 150 13.20 3.32 12.49
N ASP A 151 14.47 3.23 12.89
CA ASP A 151 15.63 3.82 12.19
C ASP A 151 15.86 3.29 10.75
N HIS A 152 15.27 2.15 10.42
CA HIS A 152 15.47 1.45 9.16
C HIS A 152 14.16 1.22 8.38
N LEU A 153 13.10 1.95 8.75
CA LEU A 153 11.81 1.85 8.07
C LEU A 153 11.92 2.38 6.65
N LYS A 154 11.70 1.49 5.67
CA LYS A 154 11.83 1.80 4.23
C LYS A 154 10.50 1.82 3.51
N ARG A 155 9.53 1.04 3.98
CA ARG A 155 8.20 0.90 3.35
C ARG A 155 7.11 1.07 4.38
N VAL A 156 6.11 1.89 4.05
CA VAL A 156 4.91 2.04 4.84
C VAL A 156 3.69 1.81 3.95
N GLU A 157 2.74 1.03 4.46
CA GLU A 157 1.44 0.81 3.84
C GLU A 157 0.35 1.33 4.77
N PHE A 158 -0.53 2.17 4.26
CA PHE A 158 -1.70 2.70 4.95
C PHE A 158 -2.97 2.23 4.23
N GLN A 159 -3.77 1.42 4.91
CA GLN A 159 -5.05 0.92 4.41
C GLN A 159 -6.21 1.46 5.26
N ARG A 160 -7.28 1.94 4.61
CA ARG A 160 -8.53 2.33 5.26
C ARG A 160 -9.73 1.81 4.50
N ASP A 161 -10.64 1.13 5.19
CA ASP A 161 -11.94 0.70 4.66
C ASP A 161 -13.07 1.62 5.19
N THR A 162 -14.05 1.92 4.33
CA THR A 162 -15.29 2.68 4.62
C THR A 162 -16.31 1.99 5.49
N GLU A 163 -16.28 0.66 5.60
CA GLU A 163 -17.23 -0.06 6.46
C GLU A 163 -17.03 0.24 7.96
N THR A 164 -16.06 1.10 8.27
CA THR A 164 -15.43 1.30 9.55
C THR A 164 -15.70 2.72 10.03
N GLN A 165 -16.05 2.86 11.30
CA GLN A 165 -16.08 4.16 11.98
C GLN A 165 -14.66 4.65 12.34
N GLY A 166 -13.64 4.20 11.59
CA GLY A 166 -12.25 4.61 11.76
C GLY A 166 -12.08 6.07 11.36
N SER A 167 -11.58 6.89 12.30
CA SER A 167 -11.40 8.33 12.10
C SER A 167 -10.44 8.60 10.95
N LEU A 168 -10.94 9.18 9.86
CA LEU A 168 -10.11 9.69 8.77
C LEU A 168 -9.09 10.72 9.31
N GLY A 169 -9.43 11.45 10.36
CA GLY A 169 -8.51 12.31 11.11
C GLY A 169 -7.27 11.58 11.61
N ASP A 170 -7.44 10.43 12.25
CA ASP A 170 -6.31 9.63 12.75
C ASP A 170 -5.46 9.05 11.63
N PHE A 171 -6.10 8.66 10.51
CA PHE A 171 -5.40 8.23 9.30
C PHE A 171 -4.47 9.34 8.78
N VAL A 172 -5.00 10.53 8.54
CA VAL A 172 -4.23 11.64 7.94
C VAL A 172 -3.15 12.14 8.92
N ARG A 173 -3.44 12.22 10.23
CA ARG A 173 -2.44 12.55 11.25
C ARG A 173 -1.33 11.50 11.31
N GLY A 174 -1.69 10.22 11.28
CA GLY A 174 -0.72 9.12 11.29
C GLY A 174 0.19 9.14 10.06
N LEU A 175 -0.39 9.31 8.87
CA LEU A 175 0.36 9.45 7.62
C LEU A 175 1.32 10.65 7.70
N GLY A 176 0.82 11.77 8.18
CA GLY A 176 1.58 12.98 8.43
C GLY A 176 2.81 12.80 9.33
N LEU A 177 2.63 12.13 10.46
CA LEU A 177 3.71 11.81 11.38
C LEU A 177 4.78 10.93 10.73
N VAL A 178 4.37 9.92 9.97
CA VAL A 178 5.30 9.05 9.24
C VAL A 178 6.10 9.84 8.22
N LEU A 179 5.44 10.64 7.38
CA LEU A 179 6.09 11.42 6.33
C LEU A 179 7.02 12.50 6.86
N SER A 180 6.69 13.12 7.99
CA SER A 180 7.48 14.20 8.59
C SER A 180 8.66 13.69 9.42
N ARG A 181 8.60 12.49 10.01
CA ARG A 181 9.60 12.00 10.97
C ARG A 181 10.46 10.84 10.48
N VAL A 182 10.07 10.11 9.44
CA VAL A 182 10.81 8.94 8.93
C VAL A 182 11.67 9.31 7.72
N THR A 183 12.91 9.73 7.97
CA THR A 183 13.88 10.08 6.92
C THR A 183 14.25 8.92 6.00
N SER A 184 14.26 7.70 6.51
CA SER A 184 14.64 6.48 5.79
C SER A 184 13.56 5.94 4.85
N LEU A 185 12.36 6.53 4.88
CA LEU A 185 11.21 6.05 4.12
C LEU A 185 11.42 6.30 2.62
N THR A 186 11.38 5.21 1.84
CA THR A 186 11.57 5.24 0.38
C THR A 186 10.33 4.78 -0.38
N ALA A 187 9.39 4.08 0.25
CA ALA A 187 8.19 3.54 -0.39
C ALA A 187 6.95 3.80 0.46
N LEU A 188 5.90 4.32 -0.15
CA LEU A 188 4.59 4.53 0.50
C LEU A 188 3.48 3.92 -0.37
N ASP A 189 2.65 3.09 0.26
CA ASP A 189 1.43 2.57 -0.34
C ASP A 189 0.21 3.08 0.42
N LEU A 190 -0.73 3.70 -0.28
CA LEU A 190 -2.00 4.19 0.25
C LEU A 190 -3.15 3.43 -0.42
N SER A 191 -4.02 2.82 0.36
CA SER A 191 -5.26 2.18 -0.11
C SER A 191 -6.43 2.68 0.73
N ILE A 192 -7.26 3.53 0.16
CA ILE A 192 -8.20 4.34 0.94
C ILE A 192 -9.58 4.28 0.30
N GLN A 193 -10.53 3.76 1.08
CA GLN A 193 -11.94 3.97 0.82
C GLN A 193 -12.43 5.10 1.73
N TYR A 194 -13.30 5.98 1.23
CA TYR A 194 -13.98 7.02 2.03
C TYR A 194 -15.38 7.31 1.49
N ASN A 195 -16.23 7.90 2.33
CA ASN A 195 -17.59 8.31 1.98
C ASN A 195 -17.82 9.80 2.24
N ASN A 196 -19.03 10.29 1.98
CA ASN A 196 -19.38 11.70 2.22
C ASN A 196 -19.49 12.06 3.71
N GLU A 197 -19.80 11.10 4.58
CA GLU A 197 -19.90 11.33 6.03
C GLU A 197 -18.52 11.60 6.64
N ASP A 198 -17.46 11.03 6.06
CA ASP A 198 -16.07 11.28 6.46
C ASP A 198 -15.70 12.76 6.35
N LYS A 199 -16.23 13.47 5.35
CA LYS A 199 -16.02 14.92 5.21
C LYS A 199 -16.67 15.70 6.36
N ASN A 200 -17.85 15.26 6.82
CA ASN A 200 -18.58 15.92 7.91
C ASN A 200 -17.96 15.61 9.29
N ASN A 201 -17.36 14.42 9.44
CA ASN A 201 -16.67 13.99 10.66
C ASN A 201 -15.24 14.52 10.75
N TRP A 202 -14.70 15.06 9.66
CA TRP A 202 -13.42 15.75 9.64
C TRP A 202 -13.53 17.10 10.34
N ALA A 203 -12.78 17.28 11.43
CA ALA A 203 -12.67 18.60 12.05
C ALA A 203 -11.90 19.53 11.09
N GLU A 204 -12.50 20.67 10.72
CA GLU A 204 -11.93 21.73 9.87
C GLU A 204 -10.58 22.32 10.33
N ASN A 205 -10.05 21.85 11.46
CA ASN A 205 -8.66 22.09 11.83
C ASN A 205 -7.77 21.36 10.81
N GLU A 206 -7.48 22.04 9.69
CA GLU A 206 -6.48 21.63 8.72
C GLU A 206 -5.26 21.10 9.49
N ILE A 207 -4.86 19.86 9.21
CA ILE A 207 -3.64 19.34 9.83
C ILE A 207 -2.49 20.06 9.14
N GLU A 208 -2.03 21.15 9.75
CA GLU A 208 -0.75 21.75 9.40
C GLU A 208 0.35 20.77 9.77
N ILE A 209 0.97 20.18 8.75
CA ILE A 209 2.11 19.30 8.94
C ILE A 209 3.35 20.10 8.63
N GLU A 210 4.04 20.52 9.69
CA GLU A 210 5.36 21.10 9.56
C GLU A 210 6.34 20.00 9.13
N TYR A 211 6.85 20.13 7.91
CA TYR A 211 7.92 19.29 7.42
C TYR A 211 9.27 19.86 7.89
N PRO A 212 10.00 19.16 8.77
CA PRO A 212 11.37 19.55 9.06
C PRO A 212 12.22 19.39 7.80
N SER A 213 13.42 19.97 7.78
CA SER A 213 14.41 19.83 6.69
C SER A 213 14.82 18.37 6.37
N PHE A 214 14.40 17.43 7.22
CA PHE A 214 14.69 15.99 7.14
C PHE A 214 13.41 15.15 6.90
N ALA A 215 12.45 15.64 6.11
CA ALA A 215 11.27 14.85 5.73
C ALA A 215 11.61 13.58 4.92
N ALA A 216 10.67 12.65 4.83
CA ALA A 216 10.76 11.46 3.98
C ALA A 216 11.06 11.84 2.51
N ARG A 217 11.79 10.97 1.79
CA ARG A 217 12.11 11.14 0.37
C ARG A 217 11.71 9.89 -0.40
N LEU A 218 10.46 9.88 -0.84
CA LEU A 218 9.86 8.73 -1.49
C LEU A 218 10.49 8.49 -2.87
N GLN A 219 10.73 7.24 -3.19
CA GLN A 219 11.14 6.76 -4.52
C GLN A 219 9.98 6.01 -5.18
N GLU A 220 9.17 5.32 -4.39
CA GLU A 220 7.98 4.57 -4.81
C GLU A 220 6.75 5.14 -4.09
N LEU A 221 5.71 5.45 -4.86
CA LEU A 221 4.44 5.97 -4.35
C LEU A 221 3.30 5.22 -5.02
N SER A 222 2.48 4.54 -4.22
CA SER A 222 1.25 3.90 -4.66
C SER A 222 0.06 4.57 -3.98
N ILE A 223 -0.91 5.02 -4.77
CA ILE A 223 -2.13 5.69 -4.28
C ILE A 223 -3.32 5.01 -4.95
N SER A 224 -4.11 4.31 -4.15
CA SER A 224 -5.40 3.72 -4.53
C SER A 224 -6.49 4.38 -3.70
N VAL A 225 -7.43 5.05 -4.36
CA VAL A 225 -8.47 5.83 -3.72
C VAL A 225 -9.82 5.47 -4.32
N GLU A 226 -10.75 5.05 -3.48
CA GLU A 226 -12.09 4.58 -3.86
C GLU A 226 -13.16 5.34 -3.05
N PRO A 227 -13.69 6.44 -3.59
CA PRO A 227 -14.87 7.08 -3.03
C PRO A 227 -16.09 6.16 -3.15
N LYS A 228 -16.69 5.82 -2.01
CA LYS A 228 -18.05 5.28 -1.98
C LYS A 228 -19.04 6.44 -2.12
N LEU A 229 -19.45 6.69 -3.36
CA LEU A 229 -20.65 7.47 -3.66
C LEU A 229 -21.80 6.86 -2.86
N ARG A 230 -22.69 7.71 -2.31
CA ARG A 230 -23.79 7.33 -1.42
C ARG A 230 -24.29 5.92 -1.71
N GLU A 231 -24.44 5.07 -0.68
CA GLU A 231 -25.20 3.81 -0.77
C GLU A 231 -26.67 4.00 -1.26
N LEU A 232 -27.09 5.25 -1.46
CA LEU A 232 -28.43 5.66 -1.86
C LEU A 232 -28.66 5.50 -3.37
N ASP A 233 -29.48 4.49 -3.66
CA ASP A 233 -30.34 4.32 -4.83
C ASP A 233 -29.60 4.38 -6.18
N TRP A 234 -29.20 3.20 -6.64
CA TRP A 234 -28.48 2.94 -7.90
C TRP A 234 -29.12 3.58 -9.14
N ASN A 235 -30.37 4.02 -9.03
CA ASN A 235 -31.19 4.63 -10.08
C ASN A 235 -31.00 6.14 -10.25
N LYS A 236 -30.28 6.83 -9.35
CA LYS A 236 -30.03 8.28 -9.48
C LYS A 236 -28.66 8.55 -10.10
N GLU A 237 -28.62 9.48 -11.04
CA GLU A 237 -27.37 9.95 -11.63
C GLU A 237 -26.61 10.88 -10.67
N PRO A 238 -25.26 10.78 -10.60
CA PRO A 238 -24.47 11.65 -9.72
C PRO A 238 -24.45 13.10 -10.22
N THR A 239 -24.56 14.06 -9.30
CA THR A 239 -24.42 15.48 -9.62
C THR A 239 -22.96 15.91 -9.66
N ASP A 240 -22.66 17.08 -10.25
CA ASP A 240 -21.31 17.68 -10.22
C ASP A 240 -20.80 17.88 -8.79
N SER A 241 -21.70 18.21 -7.86
CA SER A 241 -21.36 18.36 -6.44
C SER A 241 -20.90 17.04 -5.83
N ASP A 242 -21.60 15.94 -6.11
CA ASP A 242 -21.23 14.60 -5.61
C ASP A 242 -19.84 14.18 -6.12
N ILE A 243 -19.55 14.46 -7.39
CA ILE A 243 -18.25 14.18 -8.01
C ILE A 243 -17.15 15.07 -7.45
N LEU A 244 -17.39 16.38 -7.30
CA LEU A 244 -16.39 17.29 -6.72
C LEU A 244 -16.09 16.94 -5.26
N VAL A 245 -17.10 16.51 -4.49
CA VAL A 245 -16.87 15.94 -3.17
C VAL A 245 -15.96 14.73 -3.29
N CYS A 246 -16.15 13.81 -4.24
CA CYS A 246 -15.19 12.72 -4.42
C CYS A 246 -13.74 13.18 -4.61
N PHE A 247 -13.43 14.44 -4.94
CA PHE A 247 -12.03 14.88 -5.04
C PHE A 247 -11.48 15.55 -3.77
N TRP A 248 -12.32 15.81 -2.75
CA TRP A 248 -11.93 16.55 -1.55
C TRP A 248 -10.72 15.94 -0.83
N PHE A 249 -10.66 14.62 -0.78
CA PHE A 249 -9.59 13.91 -0.06
C PHE A 249 -8.27 13.89 -0.84
N MET A 250 -8.33 13.94 -2.18
CA MET A 250 -7.15 14.12 -3.02
C MET A 250 -6.50 15.49 -2.79
N ASP A 251 -7.29 16.53 -2.53
CA ASP A 251 -6.76 17.85 -2.14
C ASP A 251 -5.93 17.76 -0.84
N ILE A 252 -6.36 16.94 0.11
CA ILE A 252 -5.62 16.72 1.37
C ILE A 252 -4.36 15.89 1.12
N LEU A 253 -4.47 14.78 0.40
CA LEU A 253 -3.33 13.91 0.09
C LEU A 253 -2.22 14.67 -0.65
N THR A 254 -2.56 15.52 -1.61
CA THR A 254 -1.58 16.29 -2.39
C THR A 254 -0.83 17.29 -1.53
N ARG A 255 -1.50 17.93 -0.55
CA ARG A 255 -0.84 18.78 0.46
C ARG A 255 0.15 18.00 1.30
N LEU A 256 -0.25 16.81 1.77
CA LEU A 256 0.64 15.93 2.53
C LEU A 256 1.85 15.49 1.69
N LEU A 257 1.64 15.09 0.44
CA LEU A 257 2.69 14.49 -0.37
C LEU A 257 3.61 15.50 -1.05
N LYS A 258 3.30 16.80 -1.00
CA LYS A 258 4.00 17.86 -1.75
C LYS A 258 5.52 17.83 -1.59
N ILE A 259 6.01 17.66 -0.36
CA ILE A 259 7.45 17.60 -0.08
C ILE A 259 7.99 16.16 -0.26
N PRO A 260 7.38 15.12 0.36
CA PRO A 260 7.94 13.77 0.31
C PRO A 260 8.04 13.15 -1.09
N SER A 261 7.23 13.62 -2.04
CA SER A 261 7.10 13.02 -3.37
C SER A 261 8.05 13.56 -4.43
N GLN A 262 8.85 14.59 -4.15
CA GLN A 262 9.73 15.24 -5.13
C GLN A 262 10.79 14.29 -5.75
N THR A 263 11.13 13.21 -5.06
CA THR A 263 12.12 12.22 -5.50
C THR A 263 11.51 10.95 -6.11
N VAL A 264 10.18 10.91 -6.29
CA VAL A 264 9.47 9.72 -6.75
C VAL A 264 9.87 9.37 -8.18
N LYS A 265 10.21 8.09 -8.37
CA LYS A 265 10.58 7.50 -9.66
C LYS A 265 9.52 6.54 -10.18
N THR A 266 8.74 5.95 -9.27
CA THR A 266 7.65 5.02 -9.59
C THR A 266 6.37 5.54 -8.96
N LEU A 267 5.36 5.82 -9.80
CA LEU A 267 4.01 6.17 -9.38
C LEU A 267 3.06 5.05 -9.80
N ASN A 268 2.32 4.51 -8.83
CA ASN A 268 1.11 3.72 -9.07
C ASN A 268 -0.09 4.54 -8.61
N PHE A 269 -1.02 4.81 -9.53
CA PHE A 269 -2.19 5.60 -9.22
C PHE A 269 -3.48 4.94 -9.74
N GLU A 270 -4.41 4.77 -8.81
CA GLU A 270 -5.74 4.22 -9.04
C GLU A 270 -6.75 5.10 -8.31
N PHE A 271 -7.73 5.61 -9.07
CA PHE A 271 -8.81 6.41 -8.51
C PHE A 271 -10.15 5.98 -9.12
N ILE A 272 -10.93 5.27 -8.31
CA ILE A 272 -12.13 4.55 -8.76
C ILE A 272 -13.36 5.39 -8.41
N VAL A 273 -13.85 6.18 -9.37
CA VAL A 273 -15.17 6.83 -9.30
C VAL A 273 -16.09 6.17 -10.30
N GLU A 274 -16.94 5.27 -9.81
CA GLU A 274 -18.01 4.70 -10.61
C GLU A 274 -18.95 5.82 -11.10
N LYS A 275 -19.43 5.72 -12.34
CA LYS A 275 -20.35 6.70 -12.96
C LYS A 275 -19.83 8.14 -13.13
N PHE A 276 -18.51 8.39 -13.10
CA PHE A 276 -17.96 9.72 -13.40
C PHE A 276 -18.51 10.29 -14.72
N GLY A 277 -18.49 9.46 -15.78
CA GLY A 277 -19.01 9.80 -17.09
C GLY A 277 -20.54 9.99 -17.16
N SER A 278 -21.31 9.68 -16.12
CA SER A 278 -22.75 9.93 -16.05
C SER A 278 -23.11 11.31 -15.51
N SER A 279 -22.16 12.01 -14.87
CA SER A 279 -22.38 13.36 -14.34
C SER A 279 -22.25 14.44 -15.42
N PRO A 280 -22.90 15.61 -15.30
CA PRO A 280 -22.70 16.74 -16.23
C PRO A 280 -21.24 17.22 -16.33
N LEU A 281 -20.48 17.22 -15.23
CA LEU A 281 -19.05 17.54 -15.21
C LEU A 281 -18.25 16.50 -15.99
N GLY A 282 -18.50 15.22 -15.75
CA GLY A 282 -17.86 14.14 -16.49
C GLY A 282 -18.18 14.19 -17.97
N HIS A 283 -19.45 14.43 -18.34
CA HIS A 283 -19.87 14.62 -19.73
C HIS A 283 -19.15 15.80 -20.39
N ARG A 284 -19.08 16.95 -19.72
CA ARG A 284 -18.37 18.13 -20.24
C ARG A 284 -16.88 17.84 -20.45
N TRP A 285 -16.22 17.20 -19.48
CA TRP A 285 -14.80 16.86 -19.60
C TRP A 285 -14.55 15.85 -20.73
N LEU A 286 -15.40 14.83 -20.87
CA LEU A 286 -15.31 13.87 -21.97
C LEU A 286 -15.49 14.54 -23.33
N ASN A 287 -16.50 15.42 -23.46
CA ASN A 287 -16.73 16.20 -24.68
C ASN A 287 -15.58 17.15 -25.00
N ASP A 288 -15.03 17.86 -23.99
CA ASP A 288 -13.89 18.76 -24.19
C ASP A 288 -12.65 17.99 -24.65
N ARG A 289 -12.42 16.81 -24.10
CA ARG A 289 -11.32 15.93 -24.54
C ARG A 289 -11.51 15.42 -25.97
N GLU A 290 -12.75 15.27 -26.43
CA GLU A 290 -13.08 14.80 -27.77
C GLU A 290 -13.05 15.89 -28.84
N TYR A 291 -13.44 17.11 -28.51
CA TYR A 291 -13.76 18.14 -29.49
C TYR A 291 -13.01 19.48 -29.32
N SER A 292 -12.27 19.67 -28.22
CA SER A 292 -11.67 20.96 -27.87
C SER A 292 -10.12 20.90 -27.82
N LEU A 293 -9.48 22.04 -28.10
CA LEU A 293 -8.07 22.26 -27.72
C LEU A 293 -7.94 22.15 -26.20
N PRO A 294 -6.80 21.68 -25.65
CA PRO A 294 -6.66 21.40 -24.23
C PRO A 294 -6.74 22.70 -23.43
N VAL A 295 -7.94 23.07 -22.98
CA VAL A 295 -8.16 24.25 -22.14
C VAL A 295 -8.84 23.81 -20.86
N LYS A 296 -8.01 23.55 -19.87
CA LYS A 296 -8.13 24.12 -18.53
C LYS A 296 -6.83 23.85 -17.78
N ASN A 297 -6.12 24.93 -17.45
CA ASN A 297 -5.04 24.93 -16.47
C ASN A 297 -5.66 24.65 -15.11
N PHE A 298 -5.88 23.38 -14.77
CA PHE A 298 -5.92 23.02 -13.36
C PHE A 298 -4.55 23.36 -12.80
N GLU A 299 -4.48 24.08 -11.67
CA GLU A 299 -3.23 24.21 -10.94
C GLU A 299 -2.82 22.79 -10.53
N LYS A 300 -1.92 22.18 -11.31
CA LYS A 300 -1.40 20.86 -10.98
C LYS A 300 -0.66 20.98 -9.66
N ILE A 301 -1.14 20.26 -8.65
CA ILE A 301 -0.74 20.52 -7.26
C ILE A 301 0.53 19.76 -6.89
N LEU A 302 0.71 18.54 -7.43
CA LEU A 302 1.80 17.64 -7.08
C LEU A 302 2.82 17.47 -8.21
N ASP A 303 3.97 18.13 -8.06
CA ASP A 303 5.08 18.02 -9.02
C ASP A 303 5.89 16.74 -8.82
N LEU A 304 5.90 15.87 -9.83
CA LEU A 304 6.62 14.59 -9.84
C LEU A 304 7.58 14.50 -11.04
N PRO A 305 8.66 15.31 -11.07
CA PRO A 305 9.50 15.48 -12.26
C PRO A 305 10.39 14.26 -12.58
N LEU A 306 10.60 13.35 -11.63
CA LEU A 306 11.54 12.23 -11.76
C LEU A 306 10.87 10.88 -12.07
N VAL A 307 9.55 10.87 -12.28
CA VAL A 307 8.80 9.65 -12.57
C VAL A 307 9.27 9.04 -13.89
N ARG A 308 9.73 7.80 -13.81
CA ARG A 308 10.16 6.97 -14.96
C ARG A 308 9.23 5.79 -15.18
N LYS A 309 8.57 5.33 -14.12
CA LYS A 309 7.61 4.22 -14.15
C LYS A 309 6.26 4.73 -13.68
N LEU A 310 5.25 4.58 -14.53
CA LEU A 310 3.90 5.05 -14.28
C LEU A 310 2.93 3.88 -14.45
N TYR A 311 2.17 3.59 -13.40
CA TYR A 311 1.02 2.68 -13.46
C TYR A 311 -0.25 3.49 -13.26
N LEU A 312 -1.21 3.32 -14.17
CA LEU A 312 -2.50 3.99 -14.12
C LEU A 312 -3.65 3.02 -14.39
N THR A 313 -4.68 3.09 -13.56
CA THR A 313 -5.99 2.50 -13.90
C THR A 313 -6.72 3.42 -14.87
N LEU A 314 -7.04 2.92 -16.06
CA LEU A 314 -7.74 3.66 -17.11
C LEU A 314 -9.25 3.62 -16.87
N GLY A 315 -9.74 4.61 -16.14
CA GLY A 315 -11.14 4.99 -16.06
C GLY A 315 -11.28 6.51 -16.14
N HIS A 316 -12.42 7.01 -16.63
CA HIS A 316 -12.64 8.46 -16.84
C HIS A 316 -12.37 9.29 -15.58
N GLY A 317 -12.80 8.81 -14.42
CA GLY A 317 -12.52 9.46 -13.13
C GLY A 317 -11.04 9.44 -12.74
N SER A 318 -10.35 8.32 -13.00
CA SER A 318 -8.92 8.16 -12.69
C SER A 318 -8.05 9.10 -13.52
N GLN A 319 -8.33 9.20 -14.82
CA GLN A 319 -7.58 10.11 -15.69
C GLN A 319 -7.86 11.58 -15.40
N PHE A 320 -9.11 11.93 -15.13
CA PHE A 320 -9.43 13.28 -14.66
C PHE A 320 -8.66 13.62 -13.38
N ALA A 321 -8.59 12.70 -12.42
CA ALA A 321 -7.83 12.87 -11.20
C ALA A 321 -6.33 13.03 -11.49
N TYR A 322 -5.78 12.18 -12.37
CA TYR A 322 -4.39 12.23 -12.80
C TYR A 322 -4.04 13.61 -13.38
N ASP A 323 -4.81 14.07 -14.36
CA ASP A 323 -4.59 15.34 -15.06
C ASP A 323 -4.74 16.55 -14.13
N LYS A 324 -5.66 16.47 -13.16
CA LYS A 324 -5.92 17.55 -12.20
C LYS A 324 -4.82 17.66 -11.14
N TYR A 325 -4.35 16.54 -10.60
CA TYR A 325 -3.51 16.55 -9.39
C TYR A 325 -2.02 16.36 -9.64
N PHE A 326 -1.64 15.68 -10.73
CA PHE A 326 -0.26 15.29 -10.94
C PHE A 326 0.38 16.06 -12.10
N ASN A 327 1.53 16.66 -11.82
CA ASN A 327 2.43 17.20 -12.84
C ASN A 327 3.60 16.24 -13.04
N VAL A 328 3.35 15.20 -13.84
CA VAL A 328 4.37 14.25 -14.27
C VAL A 328 5.04 14.76 -15.53
N GLY A 329 6.38 14.77 -15.55
CA GLY A 329 7.14 15.02 -16.77
C GLY A 329 7.00 13.85 -17.75
N HIS A 330 5.97 13.85 -18.60
CA HIS A 330 5.70 12.73 -19.53
C HIS A 330 6.91 12.40 -20.43
N GLY A 331 7.77 13.38 -20.72
CA GLY A 331 9.01 13.19 -21.45
C GLY A 331 10.09 12.36 -20.74
N GLU A 332 9.95 12.07 -19.45
CA GLU A 332 10.90 11.25 -18.68
C GLU A 332 10.41 9.82 -18.40
N VAL A 333 9.11 9.56 -18.63
CA VAL A 333 8.50 8.25 -18.43
C VAL A 333 9.00 7.27 -19.48
N ARG A 334 9.48 6.11 -19.02
CA ARG A 334 10.01 5.02 -19.85
C ARG A 334 9.16 3.76 -19.78
N ASP A 335 8.55 3.50 -18.62
CA ASP A 335 7.68 2.35 -18.43
C ASP A 335 6.27 2.84 -18.07
N LEU A 336 5.29 2.51 -18.91
CA LEU A 336 3.88 2.83 -18.68
C LEU A 336 3.09 1.52 -18.55
N THR A 337 2.34 1.37 -17.47
CA THR A 337 1.42 0.26 -17.27
C THR A 337 0.00 0.81 -17.14
N LEU A 338 -0.91 0.26 -17.94
CA LEU A 338 -2.29 0.71 -18.03
C LEU A 338 -3.23 -0.44 -17.70
N GLN A 339 -4.00 -0.30 -16.62
CA GLN A 339 -5.04 -1.25 -16.25
C GLN A 339 -6.37 -0.84 -16.88
N LEU A 340 -6.85 -1.65 -17.82
CA LEU A 340 -8.03 -1.35 -18.63
C LEU A 340 -9.31 -1.79 -17.93
N VAL A 341 -9.70 -1.06 -16.89
CA VAL A 341 -10.95 -1.31 -16.17
C VAL A 341 -12.10 -0.67 -16.95
N THR A 342 -12.89 -1.48 -17.66
CA THR A 342 -14.22 -1.12 -18.17
C THR A 342 -14.31 0.14 -19.07
N LEU A 343 -13.69 0.13 -20.24
CA LEU A 343 -14.06 1.03 -21.34
C LEU A 343 -15.03 0.30 -22.31
N PRO A 344 -16.35 0.41 -22.16
CA PRO A 344 -17.29 -0.13 -23.14
C PRO A 344 -17.17 0.60 -24.49
N GLY A 345 -17.52 -0.07 -25.59
CA GLY A 345 -17.90 0.61 -26.83
C GLY A 345 -16.81 1.28 -27.68
N GLY A 346 -15.54 0.90 -27.57
CA GLY A 346 -14.48 1.44 -28.46
C GLY A 346 -13.92 2.80 -28.04
N GLU A 347 -14.28 3.29 -26.85
CA GLU A 347 -13.75 4.53 -26.25
C GLU A 347 -12.23 4.51 -26.08
N TRP A 348 -11.63 3.33 -26.09
CA TRP A 348 -10.19 3.12 -26.01
C TRP A 348 -9.38 3.87 -27.10
N ARG A 349 -9.99 4.20 -28.25
CA ARG A 349 -9.33 5.02 -29.30
C ARG A 349 -8.89 6.38 -28.76
N LYS A 350 -9.59 6.89 -27.74
CA LYS A 350 -9.31 8.16 -27.05
C LYS A 350 -8.08 8.06 -26.14
N GLU A 351 -7.58 6.85 -25.87
CA GLU A 351 -6.38 6.62 -25.07
C GLU A 351 -5.09 6.66 -25.89
N ILE A 352 -5.16 6.49 -27.21
CA ILE A 352 -3.97 6.57 -28.08
C ILE A 352 -3.28 7.95 -27.97
N PRO A 353 -3.98 9.10 -28.04
CA PRO A 353 -3.37 10.40 -27.81
C PRO A 353 -2.70 10.53 -26.44
N PHE A 354 -3.29 9.94 -25.39
CA PHE A 354 -2.70 9.93 -24.06
C PHE A 354 -1.38 9.16 -24.05
N ILE A 355 -1.34 7.94 -24.61
CA ILE A 355 -0.11 7.15 -24.74
C ILE A 355 0.94 7.91 -25.57
N LYS A 356 0.53 8.62 -26.63
CA LYS A 356 1.42 9.43 -27.49
C LYS A 356 2.06 10.61 -26.75
N SER A 357 1.50 11.04 -25.62
CA SER A 357 2.09 12.10 -24.82
C SER A 357 3.39 11.71 -24.11
N PHE A 358 3.80 10.43 -24.15
CA PHE A 358 5.03 9.89 -23.56
C PHE A 358 6.11 9.59 -24.62
N PRO A 359 6.89 10.58 -25.08
CA PRO A 359 7.77 10.44 -26.24
C PRO A 359 9.00 9.54 -26.01
N LYS A 360 9.41 9.30 -24.76
CA LYS A 360 10.56 8.44 -24.41
C LYS A 360 10.15 7.05 -23.91
N LEU A 361 8.90 6.65 -24.14
CA LEU A 361 8.35 5.39 -23.67
C LEU A 361 9.11 4.21 -24.30
N THR A 362 9.71 3.35 -23.48
CA THR A 362 10.41 2.13 -23.93
C THR A 362 9.58 0.87 -23.73
N THR A 363 8.74 0.84 -22.69
CA THR A 363 7.92 -0.30 -22.32
C THR A 363 6.48 0.15 -22.10
N LEU A 364 5.53 -0.48 -22.79
CA LEU A 364 4.11 -0.32 -22.53
C LEU A 364 3.54 -1.65 -22.03
N THR A 365 2.84 -1.65 -20.91
CA THR A 365 2.14 -2.83 -20.39
C THR A 365 0.64 -2.56 -20.38
N LEU A 366 -0.14 -3.39 -21.06
CA LEU A 366 -1.60 -3.36 -21.04
C LEU A 366 -2.10 -4.50 -20.15
N TYR A 367 -2.75 -4.15 -19.05
CA TYR A 367 -3.31 -5.12 -18.11
C TYR A 367 -4.79 -5.34 -18.41
N HIS A 368 -5.13 -6.60 -18.72
CA HIS A 368 -6.47 -7.10 -18.99
C HIS A 368 -7.25 -6.32 -20.08
N PRO A 369 -6.72 -6.16 -21.32
CA PRO A 369 -7.52 -5.63 -22.41
C PRO A 369 -8.74 -6.54 -22.69
N ARG A 370 -9.96 -5.98 -22.67
CA ARG A 370 -11.21 -6.70 -22.97
C ARG A 370 -11.62 -6.65 -24.45
N ASP A 371 -10.86 -5.95 -25.30
CA ASP A 371 -11.13 -5.78 -26.73
C ASP A 371 -9.84 -5.99 -27.54
N ILE A 372 -9.82 -6.97 -28.45
CA ILE A 372 -8.68 -7.22 -29.35
C ILE A 372 -8.41 -6.04 -30.27
N ARG A 373 -9.45 -5.29 -30.67
CA ARG A 373 -9.30 -4.12 -31.57
C ARG A 373 -8.51 -3.00 -30.92
N LEU A 374 -8.56 -2.89 -29.58
CA LEU A 374 -7.69 -2.00 -28.81
C LEU A 374 -6.23 -2.40 -28.97
N VAL A 375 -5.92 -3.68 -28.75
CA VAL A 375 -4.56 -4.20 -28.90
C VAL A 375 -4.06 -3.95 -30.32
N GLU A 376 -4.86 -4.27 -31.35
CA GLU A 376 -4.48 -4.06 -32.76
C GLU A 376 -4.20 -2.59 -33.08
N ALA A 377 -5.02 -1.67 -32.59
CA ALA A 377 -4.84 -0.26 -32.89
C ALA A 377 -3.73 0.39 -32.07
N VAL A 378 -3.48 -0.08 -30.83
CA VAL A 378 -2.28 0.30 -30.09
C VAL A 378 -1.07 -0.19 -30.84
N VAL A 379 -1.01 -1.45 -31.27
CA VAL A 379 0.10 -1.97 -32.09
C VAL A 379 0.27 -1.17 -33.39
N ALA A 380 -0.81 -0.85 -34.10
CA ALA A 380 -0.75 -0.07 -35.33
C ALA A 380 -0.22 1.36 -35.09
N ALA A 381 -0.71 2.04 -34.05
CA ALA A 381 -0.25 3.37 -33.66
C ALA A 381 1.21 3.36 -33.17
N LEU A 382 1.62 2.31 -32.45
CA LEU A 382 2.99 2.14 -31.97
C LEU A 382 3.98 1.93 -33.12
N ARG A 383 3.60 1.17 -34.16
CA ARG A 383 4.44 0.92 -35.34
C ARG A 383 4.68 2.17 -36.19
N SER A 384 3.74 3.11 -36.22
CA SER A 384 3.87 4.32 -37.05
C SER A 384 4.54 5.48 -36.30
N ASP A 385 4.25 5.63 -34.99
CA ASP A 385 4.50 6.91 -34.29
C ASP A 385 5.45 6.80 -33.09
N PHE A 386 5.80 5.61 -32.61
CA PHE A 386 6.59 5.41 -31.39
C PHE A 386 7.97 4.81 -31.68
N THR A 387 8.91 5.66 -32.06
CA THR A 387 10.28 5.23 -32.42
C THR A 387 11.13 4.78 -31.23
N SER A 388 10.75 5.12 -30.00
CA SER A 388 11.47 4.80 -28.77
C SER A 388 10.97 3.52 -28.08
N LEU A 389 9.78 3.03 -28.44
CA LEU A 389 9.18 1.86 -27.82
C LEU A 389 9.91 0.60 -28.29
N LYS A 390 10.34 -0.21 -27.33
CA LYS A 390 11.04 -1.48 -27.58
C LYS A 390 10.17 -2.68 -27.28
N GLU A 391 9.22 -2.52 -26.37
CA GLU A 391 8.45 -3.63 -25.81
C GLU A 391 7.01 -3.22 -25.50
N LEU A 392 6.05 -4.01 -26.00
CA LEU A 392 4.66 -3.99 -25.57
C LEU A 392 4.33 -5.32 -24.88
N ARG A 393 3.98 -5.26 -23.60
CA ARG A 393 3.51 -6.39 -22.80
C ARG A 393 2.00 -6.36 -22.70
N ILE A 394 1.37 -7.50 -22.88
CA ILE A 394 -0.07 -7.66 -22.71
C ILE A 394 -0.28 -8.75 -21.66
N LEU A 395 -0.79 -8.35 -20.50
CA LEU A 395 -1.09 -9.23 -19.38
C LEU A 395 -2.57 -9.59 -19.42
N LEU A 396 -2.86 -10.86 -19.63
CA LEU A 396 -4.21 -11.39 -19.77
C LEU A 396 -4.50 -12.31 -18.58
N PHE A 397 -5.67 -12.14 -17.95
CA PHE A 397 -6.17 -13.04 -16.91
C PHE A 397 -7.51 -13.61 -17.38
N THR A 398 -7.80 -14.85 -17.01
CA THR A 398 -8.95 -15.71 -17.40
C THR A 398 -8.88 -16.29 -18.82
N PRO A 399 -8.99 -17.62 -19.03
CA PRO A 399 -8.99 -18.19 -20.37
C PRO A 399 -10.33 -17.87 -21.04
N SER A 400 -10.35 -16.86 -21.90
CA SER A 400 -11.49 -16.53 -22.75
C SER A 400 -11.10 -16.74 -24.22
N SER A 401 -12.08 -16.97 -25.09
CA SER A 401 -11.87 -17.05 -26.55
C SER A 401 -11.10 -15.85 -27.12
N GLN A 402 -11.20 -14.69 -26.46
CA GLN A 402 -10.48 -13.47 -26.80
C GLN A 402 -8.97 -13.58 -26.59
N ILE A 403 -8.49 -14.31 -25.56
CA ILE A 403 -7.05 -14.55 -25.36
C ILE A 403 -6.49 -15.38 -26.50
N THR A 404 -7.18 -16.45 -26.86
CA THR A 404 -6.78 -17.32 -27.97
C THR A 404 -6.78 -16.56 -29.30
N GLU A 405 -7.73 -15.65 -29.50
CA GLU A 405 -7.78 -14.79 -30.68
C GLU A 405 -6.60 -13.81 -30.74
N ILE A 406 -6.25 -13.16 -29.61
CA ILE A 406 -5.06 -12.29 -29.50
C ILE A 406 -3.80 -13.10 -29.79
N MET A 407 -3.64 -14.26 -29.15
CA MET A 407 -2.47 -15.12 -29.35
C MET A 407 -2.34 -15.58 -30.81
N ASN A 408 -3.38 -16.19 -31.40
CA ASN A 408 -3.36 -16.69 -32.77
C ASN A 408 -3.09 -15.58 -33.80
N LYS A 409 -3.53 -14.35 -33.52
CA LYS A 409 -3.33 -13.20 -34.39
C LYS A 409 -1.85 -12.80 -34.45
N PHE A 410 -1.17 -12.78 -33.30
CA PHE A 410 0.21 -12.31 -33.19
C PHE A 410 1.25 -13.43 -33.25
N GLU A 411 0.86 -14.70 -33.14
CA GLU A 411 1.74 -15.87 -33.22
C GLU A 411 2.49 -15.98 -34.57
N LYS A 412 1.93 -15.40 -35.64
CA LYS A 412 2.56 -15.38 -36.97
C LYS A 412 3.61 -14.30 -37.14
N ASP A 413 3.77 -13.39 -36.18
CA ASP A 413 4.74 -12.31 -36.26
C ASP A 413 6.04 -12.73 -35.54
N PRO A 414 7.20 -12.76 -36.23
CA PRO A 414 8.45 -13.28 -35.68
C PRO A 414 9.02 -12.43 -34.53
N ARG A 415 8.46 -11.24 -34.27
CA ARG A 415 8.88 -10.36 -33.16
C ARG A 415 8.06 -10.57 -31.89
N VAL A 416 7.20 -11.59 -31.88
CA VAL A 416 6.28 -11.88 -30.78
C VAL A 416 6.81 -13.04 -29.98
N GLN A 417 7.00 -12.82 -28.68
CA GLN A 417 7.31 -13.89 -27.73
C GLN A 417 6.16 -14.02 -26.76
N VAL A 418 5.62 -15.22 -26.67
CA VAL A 418 4.64 -15.58 -25.64
C VAL A 418 5.43 -16.22 -24.50
N GLU A 419 5.68 -15.45 -23.44
CA GLU A 419 6.65 -15.88 -22.41
C GLU A 419 6.05 -16.83 -21.39
N LYS A 420 4.73 -16.78 -21.12
CA LYS A 420 4.06 -17.69 -20.17
C LYS A 420 2.58 -17.87 -20.49
N PHE A 421 2.13 -19.11 -20.55
CA PHE A 421 0.74 -19.52 -20.36
C PHE A 421 0.71 -20.46 -19.16
N ASP A 422 0.22 -19.99 -18.02
CA ASP A 422 0.06 -20.85 -16.85
C ASP A 422 -1.40 -21.33 -16.80
N SER A 423 -1.63 -22.58 -17.22
CA SER A 423 -2.95 -23.20 -17.17
C SER A 423 -3.49 -23.34 -15.75
N SER A 424 -2.64 -23.32 -14.72
CA SER A 424 -3.04 -23.39 -13.31
C SER A 424 -3.45 -22.04 -12.72
N HIS A 425 -2.94 -20.94 -13.29
CA HIS A 425 -3.23 -19.56 -12.84
C HIS A 425 -4.01 -18.73 -13.85
N SER A 426 -4.46 -19.32 -14.96
CA SER A 426 -5.32 -18.67 -15.97
C SER A 426 -4.78 -17.33 -16.45
N SER A 427 -3.45 -17.20 -16.60
CA SER A 427 -2.83 -15.96 -17.05
C SER A 427 -1.85 -16.20 -18.20
N ALA A 428 -1.81 -15.23 -19.11
CA ALA A 428 -0.90 -15.22 -20.25
C ALA A 428 -0.21 -13.86 -20.38
N THR A 429 1.08 -13.88 -20.71
CA THR A 429 1.84 -12.67 -21.06
C THR A 429 2.29 -12.76 -22.51
N VAL A 430 1.84 -11.81 -23.33
CA VAL A 430 2.28 -11.65 -24.72
C VAL A 430 3.21 -10.44 -24.80
N CYS A 431 4.45 -10.67 -25.26
CA CYS A 431 5.45 -9.63 -25.45
C CYS A 431 5.67 -9.41 -26.95
N LEU A 432 5.52 -8.16 -27.39
CA LEU A 432 5.78 -7.72 -28.75
C LEU A 432 7.02 -6.82 -28.74
N TYR A 433 8.06 -7.22 -29.47
CA TYR A 433 9.30 -6.43 -29.61
C TYR A 433 9.30 -5.66 -30.93
N PHE A 434 9.77 -4.41 -30.91
CA PHE A 434 9.72 -3.52 -32.07
C PHE A 434 11.10 -3.26 -32.69
#